data_AF-A0A6G0QD67-F1
#
_entry.id   AF-A0A6G0QD67-F1
#
_cell.length_a   1.000
_cell.length_b   1.000
_cell.length_c   1.000
_cell.angle_alpha   90.00
_cell.angle_beta   90.00
_cell.angle_gamma   90.00
#
_symmetry.space_group_name_H-M   'P 1'
#
loop_
_entity.id
_entity.type
_entity.pdbx_description
1 polymer ?
#
loop_
_entity_poly.entity_id
_entity_poly.type
_entity_poly.pdbx_seq_one_letter_code
_entity_poly.pdbx_strand_id
1 'polypeptide(L)'
;MDTEVDVGNGLSGTVVMMQQMAMYSTFLRTICLTMQSFDVVEAEDSVVISTKAKLRFQILRSTIEGIFPHVMGNEWLVSQLVGKEVEPAMGITFVFNGDGKCCKYSVDLDFVGAFLSIIKDPVVVDMLLGRALIADNCMFGVIDEPREPEEEKPVAINVEQVGGLEEECHSFTEKQSEYRGVSTSGPPRTEDQTCLRAVEDYFVALAKGYDPAVHRGFVWDHFARDSQEKIAERWLSLSNCFSILSFQRKAVASVEYGSQKGTRVIKASAKYMLRITPATIQFVFPHLRDRHQLRNMLIGNVLGVPSQIKLFIQGGSGRIFAIEEHMDFAVSLRKLFAGRQELQVVMLHAKRALESFNLSDSTAINRVEISTSDVEPVDERQKTAATISPRRMIRMSDLLS
;
A
#
# COMPACT_ATOMS: atom_id res chain seq x y z
N MET A 1 16.91 -10.88 -7.32
CA MET A 1 16.22 -9.66 -7.77
C MET A 1 17.06 -8.45 -7.39
N ASP A 2 17.13 -7.46 -8.27
CA ASP A 2 17.66 -6.14 -7.94
C ASP A 2 16.68 -5.40 -7.02
N THR A 3 17.19 -4.56 -6.10
CA THR A 3 16.33 -3.76 -5.20
C THR A 3 15.51 -2.73 -5.97
N GLU A 4 15.98 -2.31 -7.15
CA GLU A 4 15.38 -1.32 -8.03
C GLU A 4 14.78 -1.96 -9.31
N VAL A 5 14.41 -3.24 -9.25
CA VAL A 5 13.84 -3.97 -10.40
C VAL A 5 12.67 -3.21 -11.05
N ASP A 6 12.81 -2.84 -12.32
CA ASP A 6 11.76 -2.21 -13.12
C ASP A 6 10.64 -3.22 -13.41
N VAL A 7 9.40 -2.84 -13.14
CA VAL A 7 8.22 -3.68 -13.36
C VAL A 7 7.22 -3.07 -14.34
N GLY A 8 7.64 -2.06 -15.11
CA GLY A 8 6.80 -1.33 -16.07
C GLY A 8 5.95 -0.23 -15.45
N ASN A 9 5.31 0.59 -16.29
CA ASN A 9 4.42 1.68 -15.89
C ASN A 9 5.02 2.67 -14.86
N GLY A 10 6.34 2.91 -14.94
CA GLY A 10 7.05 3.78 -14.00
C GLY A 10 7.22 3.22 -12.59
N LEU A 11 6.85 1.96 -12.37
CA LEU A 11 7.00 1.27 -11.09
C LEU A 11 8.32 0.48 -11.05
N SER A 12 8.97 0.50 -9.90
CA SER A 12 10.15 -0.32 -9.65
C SER A 12 10.28 -0.72 -8.18
N GLY A 13 10.97 -1.84 -7.95
CA GLY A 13 11.36 -2.33 -6.63
C GLY A 13 10.71 -3.66 -6.25
N THR A 14 11.40 -4.39 -5.37
CA THR A 14 10.98 -5.73 -4.91
C THR A 14 9.66 -5.72 -4.12
N VAL A 15 9.34 -4.60 -3.45
CA VAL A 15 8.09 -4.43 -2.71
C VAL A 15 6.88 -4.45 -3.64
N VAL A 16 6.97 -3.77 -4.79
CA VAL A 16 5.90 -3.75 -5.81
C VAL A 16 5.66 -5.15 -6.36
N MET A 17 6.74 -5.92 -6.63
CA MET A 17 6.63 -7.31 -7.06
C MET A 17 5.92 -8.19 -6.02
N MET A 18 6.33 -8.11 -4.74
CA MET A 18 5.71 -8.89 -3.66
C MET A 18 4.24 -8.55 -3.48
N GLN A 19 3.89 -7.26 -3.59
CA GLN A 19 2.50 -6.81 -3.54
C GLN A 19 1.69 -7.38 -4.70
N GLN A 20 2.21 -7.34 -5.92
CA GLN A 20 1.48 -7.89 -7.07
C GLN A 20 1.30 -9.40 -6.94
N MET A 21 2.28 -10.13 -6.41
CA MET A 21 2.13 -11.57 -6.09
C MET A 21 1.02 -11.80 -5.05
N ALA A 22 0.91 -10.93 -4.04
CA ALA A 22 -0.15 -10.99 -3.04
C ALA A 22 -1.54 -10.67 -3.62
N MET A 23 -1.63 -9.70 -4.53
CA MET A 23 -2.85 -9.33 -5.24
C MET A 23 -3.33 -10.47 -6.14
N TYR A 24 -2.43 -11.08 -6.92
CA TYR A 24 -2.72 -12.27 -7.71
C TYR A 24 -3.25 -13.40 -6.83
N SER A 25 -2.53 -13.75 -5.75
CA SER A 25 -2.93 -14.81 -4.80
C SER A 25 -4.24 -14.53 -4.07
N THR A 26 -4.63 -13.26 -3.99
CA THR A 26 -5.87 -12.80 -3.36
C THR A 26 -7.06 -12.93 -4.29
N PHE A 27 -6.96 -12.41 -5.51
CA PHE A 27 -8.09 -12.31 -6.41
C PHE A 27 -8.28 -13.55 -7.26
N LEU A 28 -7.22 -14.32 -7.51
CA LEU A 28 -7.29 -15.51 -8.36
C LEU A 28 -7.24 -16.76 -7.47
N ARG A 29 -8.13 -17.73 -7.75
CA ARG A 29 -8.14 -19.03 -7.08
C ARG A 29 -7.53 -20.09 -7.98
N THR A 30 -6.85 -21.07 -7.38
CA THR A 30 -6.22 -22.19 -8.10
C THR A 30 -5.22 -21.71 -9.14
N ILE A 31 -4.37 -20.75 -8.76
CA ILE A 31 -3.33 -20.23 -9.63
C ILE A 31 -2.34 -21.34 -9.95
N CYS A 32 -2.21 -21.68 -11.23
CA CYS A 32 -1.21 -22.61 -11.72
C CYS A 32 -0.52 -22.02 -12.94
N LEU A 33 0.81 -21.94 -12.89
CA LEU A 33 1.62 -21.40 -13.97
C LEU A 33 2.38 -22.54 -14.62
N THR A 34 2.12 -22.76 -15.91
CA THR A 34 2.77 -23.81 -16.69
C THR A 34 3.68 -23.16 -17.71
N MET A 35 5.00 -23.26 -17.50
CA MET A 35 5.98 -22.84 -18.50
C MET A 35 5.97 -23.80 -19.68
N GLN A 36 5.93 -23.26 -20.90
CA GLN A 36 5.92 -24.02 -22.14
C GLN A 36 7.29 -24.01 -22.81
N SER A 37 7.91 -22.83 -22.88
CA SER A 37 9.25 -22.64 -23.44
C SER A 37 9.91 -21.42 -22.83
N PHE A 38 11.22 -21.32 -22.99
CA PHE A 38 11.97 -20.11 -22.69
C PHE A 38 13.11 -19.95 -23.69
N ASP A 39 13.47 -18.70 -23.91
CA ASP A 39 14.58 -18.26 -24.77
C ASP A 39 15.52 -17.43 -23.92
N VAL A 40 16.83 -17.62 -24.11
CA VAL A 40 17.88 -16.87 -23.40
C VAL A 40 18.70 -16.11 -24.44
N VAL A 41 18.86 -14.82 -24.23
CA VAL A 41 19.69 -13.93 -25.03
C VAL A 41 20.74 -13.32 -24.12
N GLU A 42 22.00 -13.64 -24.38
CA GLU A 42 23.14 -13.04 -23.70
C GLU A 42 23.62 -11.82 -24.49
N ALA A 43 23.78 -10.71 -23.79
CA ALA A 43 24.43 -9.50 -24.27
C ALA A 43 25.65 -9.20 -23.37
N GLU A 44 26.49 -8.25 -23.79
CA GLU A 44 27.79 -7.99 -23.16
C GLU A 44 27.71 -7.76 -21.63
N ASP A 45 26.67 -7.05 -21.16
CA ASP A 45 26.45 -6.74 -19.74
C ASP A 45 25.06 -7.16 -19.21
N SER A 46 24.32 -8.00 -19.95
CA SER A 46 22.98 -8.41 -19.52
C SER A 46 22.53 -9.75 -20.09
N VAL A 47 21.69 -10.47 -19.35
CA VAL A 47 21.02 -11.68 -19.82
C VAL A 47 19.52 -11.45 -19.85
N VAL A 48 18.89 -11.64 -21.00
CA VAL A 48 17.43 -11.57 -21.14
C VAL A 48 16.88 -12.98 -21.25
N ILE A 49 15.95 -13.33 -20.37
CA ILE A 49 15.21 -14.59 -20.42
C ILE A 49 13.76 -14.26 -20.72
N SER A 50 13.26 -14.69 -21.88
CA SER A 50 11.86 -14.57 -22.25
C SER A 50 11.18 -15.93 -22.17
N THR A 51 9.98 -15.98 -21.62
CA THR A 51 9.24 -17.24 -21.43
C THR A 51 7.90 -17.18 -22.13
N LYS A 52 7.44 -18.34 -22.60
CA LYS A 52 6.04 -18.57 -22.97
C LYS A 52 5.45 -19.51 -21.94
N ALA A 53 4.35 -19.11 -21.34
CA ALA A 53 3.68 -19.82 -20.29
C ALA A 53 2.16 -19.77 -20.47
N LYS A 54 1.47 -20.54 -19.65
CA LYS A 54 0.03 -20.46 -19.46
C LYS A 54 -0.25 -20.21 -18.00
N LEU A 55 -1.15 -19.29 -17.72
CA LEU A 55 -1.65 -19.02 -16.38
C LEU A 55 -3.07 -19.57 -16.27
N ARG A 56 -3.29 -20.57 -15.42
CA ARG A 56 -4.61 -21.10 -15.14
C ARG A 56 -5.13 -20.53 -13.83
N PHE A 57 -6.38 -20.08 -13.81
CA PHE A 57 -7.07 -19.66 -12.60
C PHE A 57 -8.58 -19.76 -12.73
N GLN A 58 -9.26 -19.85 -11.58
CA GLN A 58 -10.71 -19.80 -11.48
C GLN A 58 -11.18 -18.38 -11.13
N ILE A 59 -12.22 -17.92 -11.83
CA ILE A 59 -12.88 -16.65 -11.59
C ILE A 59 -13.89 -16.83 -10.44
N LEU A 60 -13.74 -16.06 -9.38
CA LEU A 60 -14.69 -16.00 -8.28
C LEU A 60 -15.47 -14.69 -8.32
N ARG A 61 -16.56 -14.62 -7.54
CA ARG A 61 -17.27 -13.35 -7.34
C ARG A 61 -16.34 -12.29 -6.73
N SER A 62 -15.45 -12.67 -5.81
CA SER A 62 -14.43 -11.77 -5.26
C SER A 62 -13.39 -11.31 -6.29
N THR A 63 -13.12 -12.11 -7.31
CA THR A 63 -12.26 -11.70 -8.45
C THR A 63 -12.93 -10.55 -9.19
N ILE A 64 -14.23 -10.67 -9.46
CA ILE A 64 -15.01 -9.64 -10.16
C ILE A 64 -15.15 -8.39 -9.30
N GLU A 65 -15.44 -8.53 -8.01
CA GLU A 65 -15.50 -7.40 -7.07
C GLU A 65 -14.18 -6.62 -6.98
N GLY A 66 -13.04 -7.31 -7.10
CA GLY A 66 -11.72 -6.71 -6.98
C GLY A 66 -11.11 -6.20 -8.28
N ILE A 67 -11.36 -6.86 -9.41
CA ILE A 67 -10.70 -6.58 -10.69
C ILE A 67 -11.68 -5.94 -11.70
N PHE A 68 -12.96 -6.29 -11.65
CA PHE A 68 -13.98 -5.80 -12.59
C PHE A 68 -15.17 -5.16 -11.85
N PRO A 69 -14.94 -4.19 -10.94
CA PRO A 69 -15.99 -3.69 -10.06
C PRO A 69 -17.15 -3.04 -10.82
N HIS A 70 -16.89 -2.48 -12.02
CA HIS A 70 -17.90 -1.84 -12.86
C HIS A 70 -18.95 -2.81 -13.41
N VAL A 71 -18.64 -4.10 -13.53
CA VAL A 71 -19.61 -5.10 -14.01
C VAL A 71 -20.46 -5.72 -12.90
N MET A 72 -20.23 -5.35 -11.63
CA MET A 72 -20.98 -5.91 -10.50
C MET A 72 -22.49 -5.65 -10.57
N GLY A 73 -22.93 -4.60 -11.27
CA GLY A 73 -24.35 -4.34 -11.53
C GLY A 73 -24.97 -5.23 -12.63
N ASN A 74 -24.15 -5.92 -13.42
CA ASN A 74 -24.57 -6.77 -14.53
C ASN A 74 -24.58 -8.24 -14.10
N GLU A 75 -25.57 -8.62 -13.27
CA GLU A 75 -25.64 -9.96 -12.67
C GLU A 75 -25.66 -11.11 -13.68
N TRP A 76 -26.15 -10.88 -14.90
CA TRP A 76 -26.09 -11.87 -15.97
C TRP A 76 -24.64 -12.21 -16.36
N LEU A 77 -23.78 -11.19 -16.49
CA LEU A 77 -22.37 -11.33 -16.85
C LEU A 77 -21.57 -11.90 -15.67
N VAL A 78 -21.86 -11.42 -14.46
CA VAL A 78 -21.29 -11.98 -13.22
C VAL A 78 -21.61 -13.47 -13.13
N SER A 79 -22.86 -13.88 -13.35
CA SER A 79 -23.28 -15.28 -13.31
C SER A 79 -22.62 -16.13 -14.40
N GLN A 80 -22.33 -15.55 -15.56
CA GLN A 80 -21.63 -16.24 -16.65
C GLN A 80 -20.15 -16.50 -16.32
N LEU A 81 -19.51 -15.60 -15.58
CA LEU A 81 -18.08 -15.63 -15.26
C LEU A 81 -17.76 -16.44 -13.99
N VAL A 82 -18.59 -16.32 -12.94
CA VAL A 82 -18.30 -16.94 -11.65
C VAL A 82 -18.22 -18.46 -11.76
N GLY A 83 -17.14 -19.02 -11.20
CA GLY A 83 -16.86 -20.46 -11.17
C GLY A 83 -16.16 -20.98 -12.42
N LYS A 84 -16.05 -20.18 -13.49
CA LYS A 84 -15.32 -20.56 -14.71
C LYS A 84 -13.82 -20.56 -14.47
N GLU A 85 -13.16 -21.51 -15.12
CA GLU A 85 -11.70 -21.56 -15.20
C GLU A 85 -11.26 -20.94 -16.53
N VAL A 86 -10.20 -20.14 -16.48
CA VAL A 86 -9.55 -19.54 -17.65
C VAL A 86 -8.07 -19.91 -17.67
N GLU A 87 -7.52 -19.96 -18.87
CA GLU A 87 -6.11 -20.27 -19.10
C GLU A 87 -5.51 -19.31 -20.14
N PRO A 88 -5.35 -18.00 -19.84
CA PRO A 88 -4.65 -17.08 -20.71
C PRO A 88 -3.24 -17.55 -21.05
N ALA A 89 -2.84 -17.30 -22.30
CA ALA A 89 -1.44 -17.31 -22.68
C ALA A 89 -0.70 -16.17 -21.94
N MET A 90 0.52 -16.46 -21.50
CA MET A 90 1.32 -15.57 -20.68
C MET A 90 2.75 -15.48 -21.24
N GLY A 91 3.29 -14.28 -21.28
CA GLY A 91 4.73 -14.02 -21.46
C GLY A 91 5.33 -13.50 -20.17
N ILE A 92 6.52 -13.96 -19.80
CA ILE A 92 7.32 -13.33 -18.74
C ILE A 92 8.72 -13.10 -19.26
N THR A 93 9.19 -11.86 -19.19
CA THR A 93 10.56 -11.50 -19.54
C THR A 93 11.30 -11.01 -18.30
N PHE A 94 12.48 -11.59 -18.08
CA PHE A 94 13.43 -11.22 -17.04
C PHE A 94 14.68 -10.65 -17.70
N VAL A 95 15.15 -9.50 -17.23
CA VAL A 95 16.45 -8.93 -17.65
C VAL A 95 17.35 -8.93 -16.44
N PHE A 96 18.50 -9.61 -16.54
CA PHE A 96 19.53 -9.67 -15.53
C PHE A 96 20.68 -8.73 -15.90
N ASN A 97 21.19 -7.98 -14.93
CA ASN A 97 22.38 -7.13 -15.09
C ASN A 97 23.68 -7.95 -14.92
N GLY A 98 24.83 -7.31 -15.15
CA GLY A 98 26.16 -7.92 -14.99
C GLY A 98 26.46 -8.49 -13.60
N ASP A 99 25.74 -8.06 -12.56
CA ASP A 99 25.82 -8.63 -11.20
C ASP A 99 24.95 -9.89 -11.02
N GLY A 100 24.31 -10.37 -12.09
CA GLY A 100 23.39 -11.51 -12.06
C GLY A 100 22.07 -11.23 -11.35
N LYS A 101 21.70 -9.97 -11.14
CA LYS A 101 20.42 -9.58 -10.53
C LYS A 101 19.42 -9.21 -11.61
N CYS A 102 18.21 -9.75 -11.50
CA CYS A 102 17.09 -9.33 -12.35
C CYS A 102 16.74 -7.86 -12.07
N CYS A 103 17.02 -6.97 -13.02
CA CYS A 103 16.82 -5.53 -12.97
C CYS A 103 15.58 -5.07 -13.73
N LYS A 104 14.98 -5.92 -14.57
CA LYS A 104 13.67 -5.66 -15.17
C LYS A 104 12.84 -6.94 -15.27
N TYR A 105 11.55 -6.81 -14.99
CA TYR A 105 10.56 -7.87 -14.99
C TYR A 105 9.30 -7.39 -15.70
N SER A 106 8.88 -8.05 -16.78
CA SER A 106 7.64 -7.73 -17.49
C SER A 106 6.79 -8.96 -17.69
N VAL A 107 5.47 -8.75 -17.66
CA VAL A 107 4.45 -9.78 -17.82
C VAL A 107 3.45 -9.32 -18.86
N ASP A 108 3.13 -10.22 -19.78
CA ASP A 108 2.07 -10.07 -20.75
C ASP A 108 1.04 -11.18 -20.55
N LEU A 109 -0.25 -10.85 -20.52
CA LEU A 109 -1.34 -11.80 -20.39
C LEU A 109 -2.42 -11.55 -21.45
N ASP A 110 -2.82 -12.60 -22.15
CA ASP A 110 -3.92 -12.54 -23.12
C ASP A 110 -5.28 -12.63 -22.42
N PHE A 111 -5.66 -11.56 -21.71
CA PHE A 111 -6.96 -11.46 -21.06
C PHE A 111 -8.11 -11.49 -22.09
N VAL A 112 -7.93 -10.84 -23.24
CA VAL A 112 -8.96 -10.77 -24.29
C VAL A 112 -9.29 -12.17 -24.79
N GLY A 113 -8.29 -12.96 -25.21
CA GLY A 113 -8.48 -14.33 -25.66
C GLY A 113 -9.06 -15.23 -24.58
N ALA A 114 -8.60 -15.08 -23.34
CA ALA A 114 -9.12 -15.83 -22.20
C ALA A 114 -10.62 -15.57 -21.95
N PHE A 115 -11.05 -14.31 -21.88
CA PHE A 115 -12.44 -13.98 -21.61
C PHE A 115 -13.36 -14.20 -22.82
N LEU A 116 -12.87 -13.98 -24.04
CA LEU A 116 -13.61 -14.30 -25.27
C LEU A 116 -13.91 -15.81 -25.35
N SER A 117 -13.05 -16.66 -24.79
CA SER A 117 -13.29 -18.10 -24.71
C SER A 117 -14.53 -18.46 -23.87
N ILE A 118 -14.94 -17.60 -22.92
CA ILE A 118 -16.11 -17.80 -22.06
C ILE A 118 -17.33 -17.02 -22.59
N ILE A 119 -17.15 -15.73 -22.83
CA ILE A 119 -18.24 -14.79 -23.11
C ILE A 119 -18.77 -14.96 -24.54
N LYS A 120 -17.90 -15.36 -25.48
CA LYS A 120 -18.18 -15.56 -26.92
C LYS A 120 -18.63 -14.31 -27.69
N ASP A 121 -18.85 -13.18 -27.01
CA ASP A 121 -19.20 -11.90 -27.61
C ASP A 121 -18.07 -10.86 -27.36
N PRO A 122 -17.38 -10.38 -28.41
CA PRO A 122 -16.30 -9.41 -28.25
C PRO A 122 -16.75 -8.06 -27.68
N VAL A 123 -18.00 -7.63 -27.91
CA VAL A 123 -18.52 -6.36 -27.37
C VAL A 123 -18.70 -6.46 -25.85
N VAL A 124 -19.10 -7.63 -25.36
CA VAL A 124 -19.23 -7.89 -23.92
C VAL A 124 -17.85 -8.06 -23.26
N VAL A 125 -16.87 -8.63 -23.98
CA VAL A 125 -15.47 -8.69 -23.50
C VAL A 125 -14.88 -7.29 -23.37
N ASP A 126 -15.12 -6.42 -24.35
CA ASP A 126 -14.72 -5.01 -24.31
C ASP A 126 -15.35 -4.29 -23.10
N MET A 127 -16.65 -4.48 -22.88
CA MET A 127 -17.34 -3.98 -21.68
C MET A 127 -16.73 -4.51 -20.38
N LEU A 128 -16.30 -5.77 -20.32
CA LEU A 128 -15.64 -6.36 -19.16
C LEU A 128 -14.27 -5.73 -18.90
N LEU A 129 -13.45 -5.56 -19.94
CA LEU A 129 -12.06 -5.12 -19.80
C LEU A 129 -11.91 -3.59 -19.74
N GLY A 130 -12.81 -2.83 -20.37
CA GLY A 130 -12.64 -1.38 -20.57
C GLY A 130 -12.63 -0.51 -19.31
N ARG A 131 -13.05 -1.05 -18.16
CA ARG A 131 -12.88 -0.40 -16.83
C ARG A 131 -12.33 -1.35 -15.78
N ALA A 132 -11.65 -2.41 -16.24
CA ALA A 132 -11.00 -3.35 -15.35
C ALA A 132 -9.84 -2.65 -14.62
N LEU A 133 -9.61 -3.02 -13.37
CA LEU A 133 -8.47 -2.56 -12.57
C LEU A 133 -7.23 -3.40 -12.92
N ILE A 134 -6.90 -3.49 -14.22
CA ILE A 134 -5.75 -4.18 -14.79
C ILE A 134 -4.94 -3.16 -15.60
N ALA A 135 -3.73 -2.84 -15.16
CA ALA A 135 -2.83 -1.94 -15.85
C ALA A 135 -2.17 -2.63 -17.06
N ASP A 136 -1.58 -1.84 -17.97
CA ASP A 136 -0.89 -2.35 -19.17
C ASP A 136 0.19 -3.40 -18.88
N ASN A 137 0.90 -3.27 -17.76
CA ASN A 137 1.90 -4.24 -17.31
C ASN A 137 1.28 -5.46 -16.58
N CYS A 138 -0.01 -5.70 -16.78
CA CYS A 138 -0.80 -6.75 -16.15
C CYS A 138 -0.86 -6.66 -14.61
N MET A 139 -0.63 -5.48 -14.02
CA MET A 139 -0.76 -5.30 -12.56
C MET A 139 -2.19 -4.98 -12.14
N PHE A 140 -2.58 -5.37 -10.91
CA PHE A 140 -3.93 -5.16 -10.41
C PHE A 140 -4.00 -3.92 -9.51
N GLY A 141 -5.08 -3.13 -9.64
CA GLY A 141 -5.37 -2.02 -8.73
C GLY A 141 -4.47 -0.78 -8.91
N VAL A 142 -3.71 -0.70 -10.01
CA VAL A 142 -2.82 0.42 -10.33
C VAL A 142 -3.32 1.09 -11.61
N ILE A 143 -4.40 1.87 -11.56
CA ILE A 143 -4.74 2.75 -12.69
C ILE A 143 -5.33 4.06 -12.19
N ASP A 144 -4.50 5.10 -12.16
CA ASP A 144 -4.91 6.45 -12.56
C ASP A 144 -4.47 6.61 -14.03
N GLU A 145 -5.35 6.24 -14.96
CA GLU A 145 -5.17 6.60 -16.37
C GLU A 145 -5.71 8.02 -16.53
N PRO A 146 -4.98 8.93 -17.22
CA PRO A 146 -5.48 10.26 -17.51
C PRO A 146 -6.71 10.13 -18.42
N ARG A 147 -7.89 10.52 -17.92
CA ARG A 147 -9.08 10.65 -18.76
C ARG A 147 -8.85 11.77 -19.77
N GLU A 148 -8.86 11.44 -21.05
CA GLU A 148 -9.16 12.41 -22.11
C GLU A 148 -10.57 12.97 -21.81
N PRO A 149 -10.78 14.30 -21.79
CA PRO A 149 -12.08 14.88 -21.51
C PRO A 149 -13.03 14.61 -22.69
N GLU A 150 -14.01 13.73 -22.48
CA GLU A 150 -15.15 13.60 -23.40
C GLU A 150 -15.98 14.90 -23.36
N GLU A 151 -16.12 15.54 -24.52
CA GLU A 151 -16.99 16.72 -24.70
C GLU A 151 -18.47 16.31 -24.52
N GLU A 152 -19.03 16.51 -23.32
CA GLU A 152 -20.46 16.39 -23.10
C GLU A 152 -21.20 17.58 -23.76
N LYS A 153 -21.99 17.28 -24.80
CA LYS A 153 -23.02 18.19 -25.31
C LYS A 153 -24.17 18.30 -24.29
N PRO A 154 -24.69 19.51 -24.03
CA PRO A 154 -25.67 19.73 -22.97
C PRO A 154 -27.04 19.15 -23.35
N VAL A 155 -27.50 18.16 -22.59
CA VAL A 155 -28.90 17.76 -22.57
C VAL A 155 -29.58 18.55 -21.46
N ALA A 156 -30.52 19.42 -21.85
CA ALA A 156 -31.36 20.16 -20.91
C ALA A 156 -32.26 19.19 -20.13
N ILE A 157 -32.07 19.11 -18.81
CA ILE A 157 -32.99 18.46 -17.89
C ILE A 157 -33.61 19.55 -17.02
N ASN A 158 -34.94 19.64 -17.05
CA ASN A 158 -35.73 20.58 -16.27
C ASN A 158 -35.54 20.31 -14.76
N VAL A 159 -35.06 21.33 -14.06
CA VAL A 159 -34.83 21.33 -12.62
C VAL A 159 -36.12 21.75 -11.91
N GLU A 160 -36.93 20.77 -11.51
CA GLU A 160 -37.76 20.90 -10.31
C GLU A 160 -37.75 19.54 -9.58
N GLN A 161 -37.32 19.57 -8.31
CA GLN A 161 -37.20 18.45 -7.36
C GLN A 161 -36.00 17.50 -7.53
N VAL A 162 -34.82 17.92 -7.04
CA VAL A 162 -34.08 17.25 -5.95
C VAL A 162 -33.17 18.33 -5.35
N GLY A 163 -33.55 18.87 -4.19
CA GLY A 163 -32.74 19.81 -3.44
C GLY A 163 -31.83 19.07 -2.46
N GLY A 164 -30.54 19.39 -2.52
CA GLY A 164 -29.55 19.06 -1.50
C GLY A 164 -28.68 17.88 -1.90
N LEU A 165 -27.44 18.17 -2.33
CA LEU A 165 -26.19 17.43 -2.05
C LEU A 165 -25.00 17.81 -2.96
N GLU A 166 -25.09 18.87 -3.78
CA GLU A 166 -24.02 19.20 -4.73
C GLU A 166 -23.12 20.40 -4.37
N GLU A 167 -23.39 21.15 -3.29
CA GLU A 167 -22.57 22.33 -2.95
C GLU A 167 -21.24 22.03 -2.21
N GLU A 168 -20.96 20.79 -1.81
CA GLU A 168 -19.77 20.48 -1.01
C GLU A 168 -18.53 20.02 -1.78
N CYS A 169 -18.55 19.82 -3.11
CA CYS A 169 -17.37 19.28 -3.80
C CYS A 169 -16.51 20.33 -4.53
N HIS A 170 -17.05 21.49 -4.89
CA HIS A 170 -16.34 22.49 -5.69
C HIS A 170 -15.76 23.68 -4.92
N SER A 171 -16.02 23.82 -3.61
CA SER A 171 -15.50 24.94 -2.80
C SER A 171 -14.21 24.63 -2.01
N PHE A 172 -13.69 23.40 -2.08
CA PHE A 172 -12.56 22.96 -1.22
C PHE A 172 -11.16 23.20 -1.80
N THR A 173 -11.03 23.51 -3.09
CA THR A 173 -9.72 23.71 -3.74
C THR A 173 -9.16 25.13 -3.54
N GLU A 174 -10.00 26.14 -3.23
CA GLU A 174 -9.57 27.54 -3.13
C GLU A 174 -9.32 28.06 -1.70
N LYS A 175 -9.54 27.26 -0.64
CA LYS A 175 -9.29 27.68 0.76
C LYS A 175 -8.03 27.08 1.39
N GLN A 176 -7.01 26.77 0.59
CA GLN A 176 -5.71 26.27 1.09
C GLN A 176 -4.75 27.37 1.60
N SER A 177 -5.15 28.64 1.59
CA SER A 177 -4.29 29.76 2.00
C SER A 177 -4.98 30.65 3.03
N GLU A 178 -5.13 30.17 4.27
CA GLU A 178 -5.29 31.03 5.45
C GLU A 178 -5.30 30.19 6.75
N TYR A 179 -4.11 29.80 7.22
CA TYR A 179 -3.95 29.51 8.65
C TYR A 179 -2.74 30.24 9.21
N ARG A 180 -3.07 31.24 10.02
CA ARG A 180 -2.21 32.13 10.79
C ARG A 180 -1.42 31.32 11.82
N GLY A 181 -0.09 31.42 11.76
CA GLY A 181 0.82 30.78 12.70
C GLY A 181 0.48 31.08 14.16
N VAL A 182 0.52 30.05 14.99
CA VAL A 182 0.43 30.18 16.46
C VAL A 182 1.77 30.72 16.98
N SER A 183 1.68 31.81 17.74
CA SER A 183 2.78 32.62 18.25
C SER A 183 3.83 31.83 19.04
N THR A 184 5.10 32.01 18.68
CA THR A 184 6.24 31.81 19.58
C THR A 184 6.79 33.15 20.04
N SER A 185 7.07 33.26 21.34
CA SER A 185 7.92 34.31 21.89
C SER A 185 9.35 34.12 21.35
N GLY A 186 9.73 34.94 20.37
CA GLY A 186 11.08 35.00 19.78
C GLY A 186 11.19 34.33 18.40
N PRO A 187 12.10 34.82 17.52
CA PRO A 187 12.29 34.25 16.19
C PRO A 187 12.84 32.82 16.27
N PRO A 188 12.27 31.85 15.53
CA PRO A 188 12.74 30.47 15.52
C PRO A 188 14.18 30.40 14.98
N ARG A 189 15.03 29.56 15.61
CA ARG A 189 16.39 29.31 15.13
C ARG A 189 16.34 28.74 13.72
N THR A 190 17.34 29.03 12.88
CA THR A 190 17.39 28.58 11.46
C THR A 190 17.16 27.07 11.31
N GLU A 191 17.67 26.28 12.26
CA GLU A 191 17.51 24.83 12.27
C GLU A 191 16.08 24.37 12.62
N ASP A 192 15.33 25.13 13.42
CA ASP A 192 13.92 24.82 13.73
C ASP A 192 13.03 25.08 12.50
N GLN A 193 13.41 26.05 11.65
CA GLN A 193 12.72 26.31 10.38
C GLN A 193 12.88 25.14 9.39
N THR A 194 14.06 24.52 9.32
CA THR A 194 14.30 23.33 8.49
C THR A 194 13.43 22.16 8.94
N CYS A 195 13.30 21.93 10.25
CA CYS A 195 12.44 20.89 10.79
C CYS A 195 10.96 21.13 10.49
N LEU A 196 10.50 22.38 10.63
CA LEU A 196 9.12 22.75 10.31
C LEU A 196 8.82 22.56 8.82
N ARG A 197 9.75 22.92 7.93
CA ARG A 197 9.61 22.68 6.48
C ARG A 197 9.48 21.19 6.15
N ALA A 198 10.34 20.34 6.72
CA ALA A 198 10.25 18.89 6.50
C ALA A 198 8.89 18.31 6.93
N VAL A 199 8.30 18.86 8.00
CA VAL A 199 6.95 18.46 8.43
C VAL A 199 5.88 19.01 7.49
N GLU A 200 6.00 20.25 7.00
CA GLU A 200 5.08 20.77 5.98
C GLU A 200 5.09 19.93 4.70
N ASP A 201 6.29 19.61 4.21
CA ASP A 201 6.46 18.81 3.00
C ASP A 201 5.87 17.40 3.20
N TYR A 202 6.00 16.82 4.40
CA TYR A 202 5.30 15.58 4.78
C TYR A 202 3.78 15.69 4.62
N PHE A 203 3.17 16.74 5.18
CA PHE A 203 1.72 16.92 5.09
C PHE A 203 1.25 17.16 3.65
N VAL A 204 2.01 17.93 2.87
CA VAL A 204 1.73 18.20 1.46
C VAL A 204 1.82 16.92 0.62
N ALA A 205 2.83 16.08 0.87
CA ALA A 205 2.98 14.80 0.20
C ALA A 205 1.76 13.90 0.45
N LEU A 206 1.39 13.64 1.72
CA LEU A 206 0.23 12.79 2.03
C LEU A 206 -1.10 13.35 1.49
N ALA A 207 -1.26 14.68 1.46
CA ALA A 207 -2.49 15.30 0.97
C ALA A 207 -2.75 15.05 -0.52
N LYS A 208 -1.69 14.80 -1.30
CA LYS A 208 -1.78 14.48 -2.74
C LYS A 208 -2.15 13.02 -3.02
N GLY A 209 -2.28 12.19 -1.97
CA GLY A 209 -2.44 10.74 -2.12
C GLY A 209 -1.11 10.03 -2.33
N TYR A 210 -1.04 8.72 -2.07
CA TYR A 210 0.21 7.96 -2.19
C TYR A 210 0.44 7.51 -3.64
N ASP A 211 1.49 8.04 -4.25
CA ASP A 211 2.03 7.63 -5.55
C ASP A 211 3.49 7.15 -5.35
N PRO A 212 3.79 5.85 -5.54
CA PRO A 212 5.14 5.31 -5.36
C PRO A 212 6.24 6.01 -6.15
N ALA A 213 5.95 6.51 -7.37
CA ALA A 213 6.94 7.15 -8.22
C ALA A 213 7.27 8.57 -7.71
N VAL A 214 6.24 9.34 -7.34
CA VAL A 214 6.39 10.72 -6.83
C VAL A 214 6.92 10.74 -5.40
N HIS A 215 6.49 9.79 -4.56
CA HIS A 215 6.83 9.79 -3.14
C HIS A 215 8.22 9.23 -2.86
N ARG A 216 8.84 8.53 -3.81
CA ARG A 216 10.22 8.02 -3.66
C ARG A 216 11.23 9.14 -3.46
N GLY A 217 11.18 10.18 -4.29
CA GLY A 217 12.07 11.35 -4.17
C GLY A 217 11.85 12.07 -2.84
N PHE A 218 10.59 12.29 -2.49
CA PHE A 218 10.22 12.87 -1.19
C PHE A 218 10.76 12.04 -0.01
N VAL A 219 10.57 10.72 -0.04
CA VAL A 219 11.04 9.82 1.02
C VAL A 219 12.56 9.87 1.13
N TRP A 220 13.26 9.91 0.00
CA TRP A 220 14.72 10.01 -0.04
C TRP A 220 15.24 11.32 0.58
N ASP A 221 14.60 12.44 0.26
CA ASP A 221 15.07 13.77 0.66
C ASP A 221 14.79 14.06 2.14
N HIS A 222 13.64 13.62 2.65
CA HIS A 222 13.13 14.03 3.97
C HIS A 222 13.32 13.01 5.09
N PHE A 223 13.61 11.73 4.79
CA PHE A 223 13.75 10.69 5.81
C PHE A 223 15.17 10.13 5.94
N ALA A 224 15.51 9.71 7.16
CA ALA A 224 16.71 8.94 7.41
C ALA A 224 16.67 7.61 6.67
N ARG A 225 17.82 7.17 6.14
CA ARG A 225 17.95 5.99 5.25
C ARG A 225 17.30 4.74 5.83
N ASP A 226 17.48 4.50 7.12
CA ASP A 226 16.98 3.30 7.82
C ASP A 226 15.46 3.32 8.06
N SER A 227 14.81 4.45 7.79
CA SER A 227 13.39 4.72 8.02
C SER A 227 12.58 4.77 6.71
N GLN A 228 13.24 4.90 5.56
CA GLN A 228 12.60 5.11 4.25
C GLN A 228 11.67 3.95 3.87
N GLU A 229 12.17 2.72 3.92
CA GLU A 229 11.43 1.51 3.53
C GLU A 229 10.17 1.31 4.39
N LYS A 230 10.31 1.41 5.72
CA LYS A 230 9.22 1.21 6.67
C LYS A 230 8.10 2.27 6.55
N ILE A 231 8.44 3.48 6.13
CA ILE A 231 7.47 4.56 5.94
C ILE A 231 6.73 4.38 4.62
N ALA A 232 7.45 4.00 3.56
CA ALA A 232 6.82 3.61 2.29
C ALA A 232 5.85 2.43 2.49
N GLU A 233 6.28 1.38 3.21
CA GLU A 233 5.42 0.23 3.56
C GLU A 233 4.16 0.66 4.32
N ARG A 234 4.29 1.59 5.28
CA ARG A 234 3.17 2.08 6.08
C ARG A 234 2.13 2.80 5.24
N TRP A 235 2.56 3.71 4.36
CA TRP A 235 1.67 4.44 3.47
C TRP A 235 1.00 3.52 2.46
N LEU A 236 1.78 2.61 1.87
CA LEU A 236 1.27 1.59 0.96
C LEU A 236 0.25 0.66 1.62
N SER A 237 0.50 0.24 2.86
CA SER A 237 -0.45 -0.58 3.63
C SER A 237 -1.78 0.15 3.83
N LEU A 238 -1.76 1.47 4.06
CA LEU A 238 -2.97 2.27 4.21
C LEU A 238 -3.74 2.39 2.89
N SER A 239 -3.04 2.64 1.77
CA SER A 239 -3.67 2.74 0.43
C SER A 239 -4.23 1.40 -0.05
N ASN A 240 -3.62 0.28 0.33
CA ASN A 240 -4.14 -1.06 0.03
C ASN A 240 -5.39 -1.40 0.84
N CYS A 241 -5.48 -0.87 2.05
CA CYS A 241 -6.61 -1.12 2.93
C CYS A 241 -7.80 -0.18 2.65
N PHE A 242 -7.56 1.06 2.22
CA PHE A 242 -8.59 2.09 2.07
C PHE A 242 -8.34 2.91 0.82
N SER A 243 -9.42 3.36 0.17
CA SER A 243 -9.31 4.46 -0.80
C SER A 243 -9.17 5.78 -0.02
N ILE A 244 -7.99 6.39 -0.10
CA ILE A 244 -7.67 7.64 0.60
C ILE A 244 -8.22 8.79 -0.24
N LEU A 245 -9.25 9.48 0.25
CA LEU A 245 -9.91 10.58 -0.47
C LEU A 245 -9.29 11.94 -0.16
N SER A 246 -8.84 12.14 1.07
CA SER A 246 -8.05 13.32 1.45
C SER A 246 -7.35 13.12 2.79
N PHE A 247 -6.31 13.92 3.00
CA PHE A 247 -5.61 14.04 4.26
C PHE A 247 -5.51 15.52 4.63
N GLN A 248 -6.10 15.87 5.78
CA GLN A 248 -6.18 17.25 6.24
C GLN A 248 -5.40 17.43 7.53
N ARG A 249 -4.41 18.31 7.50
CA ARG A 249 -3.77 18.80 8.72
C ARG A 249 -4.75 19.64 9.54
N LYS A 250 -4.77 19.45 10.86
CA LYS A 250 -5.63 20.20 11.79
C LYS A 250 -4.85 21.13 12.71
N ALA A 251 -3.73 20.68 13.23
CA ALA A 251 -2.82 21.52 14.02
C ALA A 251 -1.40 20.96 13.99
N VAL A 252 -0.40 21.83 14.11
CA VAL A 252 0.99 21.47 14.36
C VAL A 252 1.43 22.19 15.63
N ALA A 253 1.94 21.44 16.59
CA ALA A 253 2.53 21.96 17.81
C ALA A 253 3.95 22.46 17.55
N SER A 254 4.42 23.38 18.40
CA SER A 254 5.79 23.88 18.37
C SER A 254 6.84 22.77 18.52
N VAL A 255 8.05 23.01 18.00
CA VAL A 255 9.19 22.09 18.11
C VAL A 255 9.51 21.84 19.59
N GLU A 256 9.38 20.59 20.01
CA GLU A 256 9.83 20.11 21.33
C GLU A 256 11.22 19.50 21.19
N TYR A 257 12.07 19.66 22.21
CA TYR A 257 13.39 19.03 22.24
C TYR A 257 13.26 17.61 22.80
N GLY A 258 13.75 16.63 22.04
CA GLY A 258 13.70 15.23 22.43
C GLY A 258 14.63 14.91 23.61
N SER A 259 14.43 13.74 24.23
CA SER A 259 15.24 13.27 25.35
C SER A 259 16.69 12.94 24.97
N GLN A 260 16.96 12.73 23.68
CA GLN A 260 18.31 12.51 23.15
C GLN A 260 18.91 13.83 22.65
N LYS A 261 20.22 14.01 22.87
CA LYS A 261 20.93 15.22 22.47
C LYS A 261 20.85 15.42 20.97
N GLY A 262 20.20 16.51 20.54
CA GLY A 262 20.07 16.87 19.13
C GLY A 262 18.90 16.22 18.40
N THR A 263 17.93 15.61 19.09
CA THR A 263 16.65 15.22 18.48
C THR A 263 15.57 16.26 18.76
N ARG A 264 14.71 16.47 17.76
CA ARG A 264 13.53 17.33 17.85
C ARG A 264 12.29 16.50 17.63
N VAL A 265 11.21 16.85 18.32
CA VAL A 265 9.91 16.18 18.20
C VAL A 265 8.89 17.23 17.81
N ILE A 266 8.15 16.96 16.74
CA ILE A 266 7.03 17.80 16.31
C ILE A 266 5.77 16.97 16.43
N LYS A 267 4.82 17.44 17.24
CA LYS A 267 3.49 16.83 17.37
C LYS A 267 2.55 17.51 16.39
N ALA A 268 1.74 16.74 15.71
CA ALA A 268 0.75 17.23 14.77
C ALA A 268 -0.54 16.41 14.89
N SER A 269 -1.64 17.02 14.49
CA SER A 269 -2.92 16.35 14.37
C SER A 269 -3.45 16.49 12.95
N ALA A 270 -4.09 15.43 12.48
CA ALA A 270 -4.61 15.33 11.14
C ALA A 270 -5.97 14.63 11.12
N LYS A 271 -6.61 14.64 9.96
CA LYS A 271 -7.84 13.90 9.70
C LYS A 271 -7.74 13.26 8.32
N TYR A 272 -7.85 11.94 8.26
CA TYR A 272 -8.00 11.20 7.02
C TYR A 272 -9.48 11.12 6.63
N MET A 273 -9.75 11.22 5.34
CA MET A 273 -11.04 10.83 4.76
C MET A 273 -10.80 9.54 3.99
N LEU A 274 -11.26 8.41 4.55
CA LEU A 274 -10.99 7.07 4.04
C LEU A 274 -12.28 6.40 3.59
N ARG A 275 -12.35 5.95 2.35
CA ARG A 275 -13.46 5.13 1.87
C ARG A 275 -13.18 3.67 2.16
N ILE A 276 -14.16 2.99 2.76
CA ILE A 276 -14.13 1.56 2.99
C ILE A 276 -14.42 0.84 1.66
N THR A 277 -13.56 -0.10 1.31
CA THR A 277 -13.64 -0.92 0.09
C THR A 277 -13.79 -2.40 0.45
N PRO A 278 -14.08 -3.28 -0.52
CA PRO A 278 -13.98 -4.73 -0.29
C PRO A 278 -12.60 -5.15 0.25
N ALA A 279 -11.52 -4.49 -0.20
CA ALA A 279 -10.17 -4.71 0.31
C ALA A 279 -10.06 -4.36 1.81
N THR A 280 -10.72 -3.28 2.27
CA THR A 280 -10.79 -2.97 3.71
C THR A 280 -11.36 -4.14 4.51
N ILE A 281 -12.44 -4.76 4.04
CA ILE A 281 -13.04 -5.90 4.73
C ILE A 281 -12.06 -7.08 4.75
N GLN A 282 -11.37 -7.34 3.65
CA GLN A 282 -10.43 -8.45 3.57
C GLN A 282 -9.20 -8.25 4.48
N PHE A 283 -8.59 -7.06 4.44
CA PHE A 283 -7.30 -6.81 5.09
C PHE A 283 -7.43 -6.27 6.50
N VAL A 284 -8.50 -5.52 6.79
CA VAL A 284 -8.72 -4.88 8.09
C VAL A 284 -9.78 -5.60 8.91
N PHE A 285 -10.89 -6.04 8.31
CA PHE A 285 -12.00 -6.68 9.03
C PHE A 285 -12.35 -8.10 8.54
N PRO A 286 -11.38 -9.03 8.47
CA PRO A 286 -11.58 -10.32 7.80
C PRO A 286 -12.67 -11.17 8.44
N HIS A 287 -12.92 -10.99 9.74
CA HIS A 287 -13.99 -11.66 10.49
C HIS A 287 -15.40 -11.22 10.08
N LEU A 288 -15.52 -10.13 9.31
CA LEU A 288 -16.80 -9.65 8.77
C LEU A 288 -17.10 -10.22 7.39
N ARG A 289 -16.21 -11.04 6.81
CA ARG A 289 -16.37 -11.60 5.45
C ARG A 289 -17.72 -12.29 5.25
N ASP A 290 -18.13 -13.09 6.23
CA ASP A 290 -19.37 -13.88 6.21
C ASP A 290 -20.56 -13.13 6.82
N ARG A 291 -20.35 -11.90 7.34
CA ARG A 291 -21.40 -11.07 7.94
C ARG A 291 -21.93 -10.06 6.93
N HIS A 292 -22.76 -10.54 6.00
CA HIS A 292 -23.28 -9.76 4.87
C HIS A 292 -23.89 -8.40 5.27
N GLN A 293 -24.68 -8.33 6.34
CA GLN A 293 -25.30 -7.08 6.78
C GLN A 293 -24.27 -6.02 7.18
N LEU A 294 -23.29 -6.39 8.03
CA LEU A 294 -22.23 -5.47 8.46
C LEU A 294 -21.30 -5.10 7.31
N ARG A 295 -21.00 -6.05 6.42
CA ARG A 295 -20.18 -5.81 5.24
C ARG A 295 -20.83 -4.79 4.30
N ASN A 296 -22.11 -4.98 3.98
CA ASN A 296 -22.84 -4.08 3.09
C ASN A 296 -23.04 -2.70 3.72
N MET A 297 -23.16 -2.63 5.05
CA MET A 297 -23.19 -1.36 5.77
C MET A 297 -21.83 -0.64 5.75
N LEU A 298 -20.71 -1.37 5.76
CA LEU A 298 -19.38 -0.77 5.82
C LEU A 298 -18.88 -0.33 4.43
N ILE A 299 -18.97 -1.19 3.41
CA ILE A 299 -18.42 -0.91 2.08
C ILE A 299 -19.08 0.34 1.47
N GLY A 300 -18.25 1.22 0.90
CA GLY A 300 -18.67 2.47 0.27
C GLY A 300 -18.72 3.66 1.22
N ASN A 301 -18.83 3.46 2.54
CA ASN A 301 -18.85 4.54 3.51
C ASN A 301 -17.50 5.26 3.61
N VAL A 302 -17.56 6.56 3.91
CA VAL A 302 -16.39 7.41 4.10
C VAL A 302 -16.20 7.72 5.58
N LEU A 303 -15.05 7.36 6.12
CA LEU A 303 -14.64 7.60 7.49
C LEU A 303 -13.78 8.86 7.59
N GLY A 304 -14.18 9.79 8.44
CA GLY A 304 -13.36 10.94 8.81
C GLY A 304 -12.49 10.65 10.04
N VAL A 305 -11.39 9.93 9.87
CA VAL A 305 -10.54 9.37 10.93
C VAL A 305 -9.56 10.41 11.47
N PRO A 306 -9.71 10.87 12.73
CA PRO A 306 -8.72 11.74 13.35
C PRO A 306 -7.44 10.96 13.63
N SER A 307 -6.29 11.60 13.43
CA SER A 307 -4.96 11.05 13.64
C SER A 307 -4.11 12.00 14.47
N GLN A 308 -3.32 11.44 15.40
CA GLN A 308 -2.28 12.14 16.16
C GLN A 308 -0.93 11.62 15.71
N ILE A 309 -0.04 12.51 15.31
CA ILE A 309 1.25 12.20 14.68
C ILE A 309 2.37 12.85 15.49
N LYS A 310 3.43 12.12 15.79
CA LYS A 310 4.68 12.66 16.29
C LYS A 310 5.79 12.35 15.30
N LEU A 311 6.48 13.37 14.82
CA LEU A 311 7.63 13.24 13.94
C LEU A 311 8.89 13.52 14.75
N PHE A 312 9.85 12.59 14.69
CA PHE A 312 11.15 12.73 15.34
C PHE A 312 12.19 13.05 14.29
N ILE A 313 12.89 14.16 14.51
CA ILE A 313 13.74 14.81 13.51
C ILE A 313 15.15 14.92 14.07
N GLN A 314 16.14 14.58 13.23
CA GLN A 314 17.54 14.74 13.57
C GLN A 314 17.95 16.21 13.43
N GLY A 315 18.46 16.82 14.50
CA GLY A 315 18.68 18.27 14.59
C GLY A 315 19.71 18.82 13.61
N GLY A 316 20.71 18.03 13.22
CA GLY A 316 21.75 18.45 12.27
C GLY A 316 21.36 18.33 10.80
N SER A 317 20.55 17.33 10.42
CA SER A 317 20.17 17.07 9.03
C SER A 317 18.76 17.55 8.69
N GLY A 318 17.90 17.77 9.69
CA GLY A 318 16.48 18.05 9.49
C GLY A 318 15.66 16.85 8.99
N ARG A 319 16.27 15.66 8.91
CA ARG A 319 15.59 14.45 8.42
C ARG A 319 14.74 13.79 9.51
N ILE A 320 13.58 13.31 9.11
CA ILE A 320 12.68 12.54 9.96
C ILE A 320 13.22 11.11 10.06
N PHE A 321 13.46 10.63 11.28
CA PHE A 321 13.96 9.27 11.52
C PHE A 321 12.93 8.37 12.20
N ALA A 322 11.93 8.93 12.87
CA ALA A 322 10.83 8.18 13.45
C ALA A 322 9.50 8.92 13.29
N ILE A 323 8.43 8.15 13.15
CA ILE A 323 7.04 8.60 13.19
C ILE A 323 6.29 7.72 14.17
N GLU A 324 5.56 8.35 15.09
CA GLU A 324 4.51 7.71 15.86
C GLU A 324 3.16 8.26 15.36
N GLU A 325 2.25 7.39 14.90
CA GLU A 325 0.93 7.78 14.45
C GLU A 325 -0.15 6.95 15.17
N HIS A 326 -1.18 7.63 15.68
CA HIS A 326 -2.35 7.01 16.28
C HIS A 326 -3.62 7.48 15.57
N MET A 327 -4.29 6.58 14.86
CA MET A 327 -5.55 6.83 14.16
C MET A 327 -6.74 6.32 14.99
N ASP A 328 -7.71 7.19 15.31
CA ASP A 328 -8.90 6.80 16.08
C ASP A 328 -10.08 6.44 15.17
N PHE A 329 -10.03 5.20 14.67
CA PHE A 329 -11.08 4.63 13.84
C PHE A 329 -12.38 4.40 14.61
N ALA A 330 -12.30 4.13 15.92
CA ALA A 330 -13.47 3.83 16.75
C ALA A 330 -14.42 5.04 16.82
N VAL A 331 -13.89 6.26 16.93
CA VAL A 331 -14.69 7.50 16.88
C VAL A 331 -15.42 7.66 15.55
N SER A 332 -14.78 7.26 14.44
CA SER A 332 -15.37 7.39 13.10
C SER A 332 -16.40 6.31 12.82
N LEU A 333 -16.09 5.06 13.13
CA LEU A 333 -16.96 3.91 12.94
C LEU A 333 -18.21 4.00 13.82
N ARG A 334 -18.12 4.57 15.04
CA ARG A 334 -19.30 4.79 15.89
C ARG A 334 -20.40 5.61 15.21
N LYS A 335 -20.05 6.46 14.24
CA LYS A 335 -21.04 7.24 13.49
C LYS A 335 -21.86 6.39 12.51
N LEU A 336 -21.33 5.23 12.11
CA LEU A 336 -22.01 4.29 11.20
C LEU A 336 -22.92 3.32 11.94
N PHE A 337 -22.69 3.08 13.24
CA PHE A 337 -23.44 2.12 14.04
C PHE A 337 -24.27 2.82 15.11
N ALA A 338 -25.59 2.63 15.09
CA ALA A 338 -26.48 3.13 16.13
C ALA A 338 -26.27 2.40 17.48
N GLY A 339 -25.75 1.15 17.46
CA GLY A 339 -25.55 0.31 18.64
C GLY A 339 -24.07 0.14 19.05
N ARG A 340 -23.77 0.18 20.36
CA ARG A 340 -22.42 -0.09 20.89
C ARG A 340 -21.92 -1.52 20.59
N GLN A 341 -22.82 -2.47 20.40
CA GLN A 341 -22.50 -3.89 20.23
C GLN A 341 -21.95 -4.21 18.84
N GLU A 342 -22.48 -3.57 17.79
CA GLU A 342 -22.00 -3.70 16.41
C GLU A 342 -20.59 -3.12 16.26
N LEU A 343 -20.35 -1.94 16.85
CA LEU A 343 -19.02 -1.34 16.88
C LEU A 343 -18.00 -2.26 17.57
N GLN A 344 -18.36 -2.88 18.70
CA GLN A 344 -17.48 -3.86 19.36
C GLN A 344 -17.17 -5.04 18.45
N VAL A 345 -18.18 -5.61 17.79
CA VAL A 345 -17.98 -6.73 16.83
C VAL A 345 -17.03 -6.34 15.70
N VAL A 346 -17.17 -5.13 15.16
CA VAL A 346 -16.30 -4.63 14.08
C VAL A 346 -14.87 -4.44 14.56
N MET A 347 -14.68 -3.87 15.76
CA MET A 347 -13.35 -3.55 16.29
C MET A 347 -12.60 -4.75 16.89
N LEU A 348 -13.30 -5.75 17.45
CA LEU A 348 -12.69 -6.82 18.28
C LEU A 348 -11.60 -7.64 17.57
N HIS A 349 -11.72 -7.83 16.26
CA HIS A 349 -10.76 -8.61 15.46
C HIS A 349 -10.23 -7.81 14.26
N ALA A 350 -10.31 -6.48 14.33
CA ALA A 350 -9.71 -5.65 13.30
C ALA A 350 -8.18 -5.80 13.32
N LYS A 351 -7.60 -5.96 12.12
CA LYS A 351 -6.16 -6.17 11.92
C LYS A 351 -5.35 -4.86 12.00
N ARG A 352 -4.02 -5.01 12.00
CA ARG A 352 -2.95 -4.01 12.22
C ARG A 352 -3.10 -2.64 11.52
N ALA A 353 -3.87 -2.52 10.44
CA ALA A 353 -4.12 -1.22 9.80
C ALA A 353 -4.85 -0.20 10.71
N LEU A 354 -5.49 -0.67 11.79
CA LEU A 354 -6.08 0.20 12.83
C LEU A 354 -5.17 0.42 14.04
N GLU A 355 -4.03 -0.27 14.13
CA GLU A 355 -3.11 -0.14 15.26
C GLU A 355 -2.26 1.14 15.12
N SER A 356 -1.84 1.69 16.25
CA SER A 356 -0.87 2.78 16.30
C SER A 356 0.43 2.37 15.60
N PHE A 357 0.89 3.18 14.65
CA PHE A 357 2.16 2.98 13.99
C PHE A 357 3.27 3.62 14.82
N ASN A 358 4.25 2.84 15.25
CA ASN A 358 5.43 3.36 15.96
C ASN A 358 6.69 2.91 15.21
N LEU A 359 7.38 3.88 14.62
CA LEU A 359 8.69 3.67 14.02
C LEU A 359 9.78 4.00 15.05
N SER A 360 9.83 3.27 16.16
CA SER A 360 10.90 3.41 17.16
C SER A 360 11.76 2.14 17.16
N ASP A 361 12.92 2.22 16.51
CA ASP A 361 14.05 1.29 16.54
C ASP A 361 13.79 -0.21 16.75
N SER A 362 13.95 -0.97 15.68
CA SER A 362 14.53 -2.30 15.78
C SER A 362 15.90 -2.22 15.10
N THR A 363 16.96 -2.27 15.91
CA THR A 363 18.40 -2.56 15.61
C THR A 363 19.48 -1.45 15.62
N ALA A 364 19.22 -0.16 15.92
CA ALA A 364 20.31 0.83 16.03
C ALA A 364 20.79 1.18 17.47
N ILE A 365 20.44 0.40 18.50
CA ILE A 365 20.79 0.74 19.90
C ILE A 365 22.16 0.18 20.38
N ASN A 366 22.80 -0.75 19.67
CA ASN A 366 24.04 -1.41 20.16
C ASN A 366 25.30 -1.15 19.34
N ARG A 367 25.55 0.09 18.93
CA ARG A 367 26.90 0.53 18.53
C ARG A 367 27.20 1.94 19.04
N VAL A 368 27.29 2.08 20.35
CA VAL A 368 28.21 3.07 20.94
C VAL A 368 29.37 2.27 21.50
N GLU A 369 30.54 2.55 20.94
CA GLU A 369 31.84 2.09 21.37
C GLU A 369 32.00 2.29 22.88
N ILE A 370 32.12 1.20 23.63
CA ILE A 370 32.77 1.26 24.93
C ILE A 370 34.26 1.06 24.64
N SER A 371 34.95 2.19 24.64
CA SER A 371 36.40 2.30 24.76
C SER A 371 36.91 1.43 25.90
N THR A 372 37.90 0.62 25.57
CA THR A 372 38.75 -0.17 26.46
C THR A 372 39.26 0.61 27.67
N SER A 373 39.05 0.07 28.87
CA SER A 373 39.99 0.20 29.99
C SER A 373 39.76 -0.94 30.98
N ASP A 374 40.78 -1.79 31.09
CA ASP A 374 41.22 -2.57 32.25
C ASP A 374 40.20 -3.46 32.99
N VAL A 375 40.37 -4.79 32.86
CA VAL A 375 40.68 -5.72 33.97
C VAL A 375 41.02 -7.11 33.39
N GLU A 376 42.16 -7.64 33.83
CA GLU A 376 42.75 -8.94 33.48
C GLU A 376 41.94 -10.18 33.95
N PRO A 377 42.23 -11.38 33.41
CA PRO A 377 41.34 -12.54 33.47
C PRO A 377 41.58 -13.40 34.72
N VAL A 378 40.51 -14.03 35.21
CA VAL A 378 40.61 -15.17 36.13
C VAL A 378 39.93 -16.39 35.50
N ASP A 379 40.78 -17.36 35.20
CA ASP A 379 40.47 -18.73 34.80
C ASP A 379 39.93 -19.49 36.01
N GLU A 380 38.76 -20.13 35.90
CA GLU A 380 38.48 -21.30 36.72
C GLU A 380 37.55 -22.28 36.00
N ARG A 381 38.08 -23.50 35.90
CA ARG A 381 37.53 -24.64 35.17
C ARG A 381 36.39 -25.31 35.93
N GLN A 382 35.56 -25.98 35.12
CA GLN A 382 35.00 -27.34 35.28
C GLN A 382 33.53 -27.56 35.69
N LYS A 383 32.90 -28.34 34.79
CA LYS A 383 31.75 -29.28 34.91
C LYS A 383 30.37 -28.62 34.90
N THR A 384 29.41 -29.04 34.06
CA THR A 384 29.01 -30.42 33.73
C THR A 384 28.31 -30.51 32.35
N ALA A 385 28.42 -31.69 31.73
CA ALA A 385 27.84 -32.05 30.45
C ALA A 385 26.31 -32.28 30.49
N ALA A 386 25.63 -31.89 29.41
CA ALA A 386 24.39 -32.49 28.97
C ALA A 386 24.30 -32.39 27.43
N THR A 387 24.63 -33.50 26.77
CA THR A 387 24.56 -33.68 25.32
C THR A 387 23.10 -33.87 24.91
N ILE A 388 22.53 -32.95 24.13
CA ILE A 388 21.28 -33.18 23.39
C ILE A 388 21.51 -32.81 21.92
N SER A 389 21.31 -33.81 21.08
CA SER A 389 21.52 -33.87 19.64
C SER A 389 20.70 -32.82 18.85
N PRO A 390 21.25 -32.16 17.81
CA PRO A 390 20.48 -31.28 16.96
C PRO A 390 19.65 -32.09 15.95
N ARG A 391 18.33 -31.94 16.02
CA ARG A 391 17.37 -32.47 15.04
C ARG A 391 17.75 -31.99 13.63
N ARG A 392 18.11 -32.93 12.75
CA ARG A 392 18.29 -32.74 11.31
C ARG A 392 17.00 -32.22 10.68
N MET A 393 17.09 -31.05 10.03
CA MET A 393 16.13 -30.59 9.03
C MET A 393 16.22 -31.49 7.80
N ILE A 394 15.11 -32.15 7.47
CA ILE A 394 14.92 -32.89 6.21
C ILE A 394 14.80 -31.84 5.10
N ARG A 395 15.62 -31.94 4.05
CA ARG A 395 15.54 -31.09 2.85
C ARG A 395 14.54 -31.71 1.88
N MET A 396 13.69 -30.87 1.29
CA MET A 396 12.66 -31.24 0.29
C MET A 396 13.23 -31.82 -1.02
N SER A 397 14.55 -31.89 -1.18
CA SER A 397 15.21 -32.58 -2.29
C SER A 397 15.17 -34.11 -2.19
N ASP A 398 14.78 -34.65 -1.03
CA ASP A 398 14.86 -36.09 -0.74
C ASP A 398 13.51 -36.82 -0.87
N LEU A 399 12.48 -36.17 -1.44
CA LEU A 399 11.10 -36.71 -1.54
C LEU A 399 10.55 -36.88 -2.96
N LEU A 400 11.36 -36.72 -4.01
CA LEU A 400 10.95 -37.04 -5.38
C LEU A 400 12.08 -37.74 -6.14
N SER A 401 12.14 -39.06 -5.98
CA SER A 401 12.67 -40.04 -6.95
C SER A 401 11.60 -41.09 -7.19
#